data_AF-A0A2V3U4J2-F1
#
_entry.id   AF-A0A2V3U4J2-F1
#
_cell.length_a   1.000
_cell.length_b   1.000
_cell.length_c   1.000
_cell.angle_alpha   90.00
_cell.angle_beta   90.00
_cell.angle_gamma   90.00
#
_symmetry.space_group_name_H-M   'P 1'
#
loop_
_entity.id
_entity.type
_entity.pdbx_description
1 polymer ?
#
loop_
_entity_poly.entity_id
_entity_poly.type
_entity_poly.pdbx_seq_one_letter_code
_entity_poly.pdbx_strand_id
1 'polypeptide(L)'
;MPPNTVKVDRSTKWGNPWTIAKAREVGYLGTDDELRAMCVHCFRDAMVNGLPVVVRIRADLSRLRGKNLRCWCPPDQPCHADILLEFANREPA
;
A
#
# COMPACT_ATOMS: atom_id res chain seq x y z
N MET A 1 -19.27 -2.30 -4.54
CA MET A 1 -17.90 -2.43 -5.08
C MET A 1 -17.99 -3.34 -6.29
N PRO A 2 -17.34 -3.04 -7.43
CA PRO A 2 -17.45 -3.89 -8.62
C PRO A 2 -17.04 -5.34 -8.33
N PRO A 3 -17.55 -6.32 -9.09
CA PRO A 3 -17.11 -7.71 -8.97
C PRO A 3 -15.57 -7.84 -9.03
N ASN A 4 -15.05 -8.89 -8.38
CA ASN A 4 -13.61 -9.21 -8.34
C ASN A 4 -12.70 -8.13 -7.71
N THR A 5 -13.26 -7.16 -6.98
CA THR A 5 -12.48 -6.10 -6.32
C THR A 5 -12.26 -6.42 -4.85
N VAL A 6 -11.05 -6.19 -4.35
CA VAL A 6 -10.67 -6.33 -2.94
C VAL A 6 -10.44 -4.95 -2.33
N LYS A 7 -11.07 -4.70 -1.18
CA LYS A 7 -10.81 -3.51 -0.37
C LYS A 7 -9.43 -3.64 0.28
N VAL A 8 -8.55 -2.66 0.05
CA VAL A 8 -7.17 -2.66 0.58
C VAL A 8 -6.83 -1.43 1.41
N ASP A 9 -7.84 -0.71 1.91
CA ASP A 9 -7.61 0.43 2.78
C ASP A 9 -7.06 0.02 4.16
N ARG A 10 -6.76 1.03 4.99
CA ARG A 10 -6.21 0.86 6.34
C ARG A 10 -7.15 0.20 7.34
N SER A 11 -8.42 -0.02 6.98
CA SER A 11 -9.34 -0.83 7.80
C SER A 11 -9.15 -2.33 7.57
N THR A 12 -8.25 -2.73 6.68
CA THR A 12 -7.95 -4.13 6.34
C THR A 12 -6.48 -4.43 6.61
N LYS A 13 -6.12 -5.71 6.61
CA LYS A 13 -4.71 -6.13 6.72
C LYS A 13 -3.81 -5.64 5.57
N TRP A 14 -4.39 -5.21 4.46
CA TRP A 14 -3.69 -4.75 3.26
C TRP A 14 -3.34 -3.26 3.28
N GLY A 15 -3.76 -2.54 4.32
CA GLY A 15 -3.54 -1.11 4.41
C GLY A 15 -2.08 -0.72 4.49
N ASN A 16 -1.73 0.42 3.90
CA ASN A 16 -0.43 1.05 4.10
C ASN A 16 -0.28 1.48 5.58
N PRO A 17 0.69 0.93 6.34
CA PRO A 17 0.93 1.30 7.74
C PRO A 17 1.52 2.71 7.89
N TRP A 18 2.08 3.30 6.84
CA TRP A 18 2.49 4.71 6.83
C TRP A 18 1.29 5.62 6.59
N THR A 19 1.15 6.67 7.41
CA THR A 19 0.06 7.65 7.34
C THR A 19 0.61 9.07 7.32
N ILE A 20 -0.09 9.97 6.62
CA ILE A 20 0.23 11.40 6.61
C ILE A 20 0.17 11.98 8.04
N ALA A 21 -0.83 11.57 8.82
CA ALA A 21 -0.97 12.00 10.22
C ALA A 21 0.26 11.65 11.06
N LYS A 22 0.74 10.40 10.97
CA LYS A 22 1.94 9.98 11.71
C LYS A 22 3.21 10.65 11.17
N ALA A 23 3.30 10.87 9.86
CA ALA A 23 4.40 11.62 9.26
C ALA A 23 4.47 13.04 9.83
N ARG A 24 3.34 13.75 9.92
CA ARG A 24 3.26 15.07 10.54
C ARG A 24 3.61 15.03 12.04
N GLU A 25 3.11 14.03 12.76
CA GLU A 25 3.39 13.85 14.19
C GLU A 25 4.89 13.71 14.49
N VAL A 26 5.65 13.04 13.60
CA VAL A 26 7.10 12.86 13.76
C VAL A 26 7.94 13.95 13.09
N GLY A 27 7.32 15.04 12.64
CA GLY A 27 8.01 16.24 12.16
C GLY A 27 8.29 16.32 10.66
N TYR A 28 7.73 15.44 9.83
CA TYR A 28 7.83 15.61 8.37
C TYR A 28 6.98 16.80 7.92
N LEU A 29 7.61 17.67 7.13
CA LEU A 29 6.99 18.84 6.51
C LEU A 29 6.65 18.56 5.04
N GLY A 30 5.74 19.36 4.49
CA GLY A 30 5.28 19.25 3.09
C GLY A 30 3.77 19.26 2.94
N THR A 31 3.37 19.30 1.67
CA THR A 31 1.98 19.15 1.23
C THR A 31 1.50 17.72 1.45
N ASP A 32 0.17 17.52 1.45
CA ASP A 32 -0.40 16.18 1.59
C ASP A 32 -0.03 15.26 0.41
N ASP A 33 0.23 15.82 -0.77
CA ASP A 33 0.65 15.07 -1.96
C ASP A 33 2.10 14.57 -1.81
N GLU A 34 3.01 15.42 -1.35
CA GLU A 34 4.40 15.03 -1.05
C GLU A 34 4.45 13.96 0.05
N LEU A 35 3.71 14.15 1.14
CA LEU A 35 3.65 13.18 2.23
C LEU A 35 2.98 11.87 1.82
N ARG A 36 2.01 11.90 0.90
CA ARG A 36 1.39 10.70 0.33
C ARG A 36 2.41 9.92 -0.49
N ALA A 37 3.12 10.58 -1.40
CA ALA A 37 4.18 9.96 -2.20
C ALA A 37 5.24 9.31 -1.32
N MET A 38 5.67 10.01 -0.26
CA MET A 38 6.59 9.46 0.75
C MET A 38 6.02 8.21 1.43
N CYS A 39 4.78 8.25 1.92
CA CYS A 39 4.16 7.08 2.58
C CYS A 39 4.07 5.86 1.65
N VAL A 40 3.80 6.09 0.36
CA VAL A 40 3.74 5.04 -0.67
C VAL A 40 5.15 4.50 -0.97
N HIS A 41 6.15 5.36 -1.03
CA HIS A 41 7.56 4.97 -1.18
C HIS A 41 8.04 4.11 0.00
N CYS A 42 7.80 4.53 1.25
CA CYS A 42 8.14 3.73 2.43
C CYS A 42 7.45 2.35 2.41
N PHE A 43 6.21 2.29 1.93
CA PHE A 43 5.51 1.02 1.76
C PHE A 43 6.20 0.11 0.73
N ARG A 44 6.60 0.65 -0.42
CA ARG A 44 7.37 -0.10 -1.42
C ARG A 44 8.67 -0.61 -0.83
N ASP A 45 9.44 0.23 -0.17
CA ASP A 45 10.73 -0.16 0.41
C ASP A 45 10.57 -1.26 1.45
N ALA A 46 9.53 -1.18 2.27
CA ALA A 46 9.20 -2.24 3.21
C ALA A 46 8.83 -3.55 2.52
N MET A 47 8.04 -3.47 1.44
CA MET A 47 7.68 -4.62 0.61
C MET A 47 8.89 -5.22 -0.10
N VAL A 48 9.87 -4.43 -0.54
CA VAL A 48 11.12 -4.94 -1.14
C VAL A 48 11.98 -5.62 -0.07
N ASN A 49 12.27 -4.92 1.02
CA ASN A 49 13.20 -5.37 2.06
C ASN A 49 12.59 -6.38 3.05
N GLY A 50 11.29 -6.68 2.93
CA GLY A 50 10.63 -7.66 3.79
C GLY A 50 10.56 -7.24 5.26
N LEU A 51 10.36 -5.95 5.53
CA LEU A 51 10.34 -5.43 6.89
C LEU A 51 9.21 -6.08 7.73
N PRO A 52 9.40 -6.24 9.06
CA PRO A 52 8.42 -6.90 9.94
C PRO A 52 6.98 -6.39 9.79
N VAL A 53 6.82 -5.08 9.58
CA VAL A 53 5.52 -4.41 9.46
C VAL A 53 4.70 -4.89 8.24
N VAL A 54 5.33 -5.42 7.20
CA VAL A 54 4.65 -5.95 6.00
C VAL A 54 4.63 -7.47 5.92
N VAL A 55 5.16 -8.20 6.91
CA VAL A 55 5.23 -9.68 6.88
C VAL A 55 3.86 -10.30 6.68
N ARG A 56 2.82 -9.79 7.37
CA ARG A 56 1.44 -10.29 7.22
C ARG A 56 0.83 -9.99 5.85
N ILE A 57 1.26 -8.89 5.21
CA ILE A 57 0.86 -8.57 3.84
C ILE A 57 1.54 -9.53 2.87
N ARG A 58 2.86 -9.68 2.99
CA ARG A 58 3.69 -10.53 2.11
C ARG A 58 3.26 -12.00 2.14
N ALA A 59 2.96 -12.54 3.33
CA ALA A 59 2.56 -13.93 3.51
C ALA A 59 1.28 -14.32 2.74
N ASP A 60 0.42 -13.35 2.42
CA ASP A 60 -0.88 -13.59 1.82
C ASP A 60 -1.01 -13.01 0.39
N LEU A 61 0.05 -12.44 -0.19
CA LEU A 61 0.00 -11.70 -1.47
C LEU A 61 -0.68 -12.47 -2.61
N SER A 62 -0.52 -13.80 -2.66
CA SER A 62 -1.14 -14.65 -3.67
C SER A 62 -2.67 -14.51 -3.74
N ARG A 63 -3.31 -14.13 -2.63
CA ARG A 63 -4.77 -13.91 -2.55
C ARG A 63 -5.24 -12.69 -3.34
N LEU A 64 -4.34 -11.78 -3.68
CA LEU A 64 -4.62 -10.58 -4.48
C LEU A 64 -4.35 -10.79 -5.98
N ARG A 65 -3.73 -11.92 -6.37
CA ARG A 65 -3.42 -12.21 -7.78
C ARG A 65 -4.70 -12.25 -8.61
N GLY A 66 -4.70 -11.53 -9.73
CA GLY A 66 -5.87 -11.42 -10.63
C GLY A 66 -7.08 -10.69 -10.03
N LYS A 67 -6.93 -9.98 -8.91
CA LYS A 67 -7.99 -9.14 -8.32
C LYS A 67 -7.83 -7.67 -8.72
N ASN A 68 -8.94 -6.96 -8.81
CA ASN A 68 -8.92 -5.50 -8.78
C ASN A 68 -8.73 -5.05 -7.33
N LEU A 69 -7.96 -4.00 -7.08
CA LEU A 69 -7.76 -3.47 -5.73
C LEU A 69 -8.40 -2.09 -5.61
N ARG A 70 -9.01 -1.80 -4.46
CA ARG A 70 -9.58 -0.49 -4.16
C ARG A 70 -9.09 0.05 -2.83
N CYS A 71 -8.52 1.24 -2.87
CA CYS A 71 -8.23 2.10 -1.71
C CYS A 71 -9.09 3.38 -1.79
N TRP A 72 -9.02 4.22 -0.76
CA TRP A 72 -9.64 5.54 -0.72
C TRP A 72 -8.71 6.69 -1.13
N CYS A 73 -7.51 6.37 -1.65
CA CYS A 73 -6.65 7.40 -2.22
C CYS A 73 -7.37 8.09 -3.41
N PRO A 74 -7.13 9.39 -3.64
CA PRO A 74 -7.62 10.06 -4.83
C PRO A 74 -7.14 9.37 -6.11
N PRO A 75 -7.91 9.44 -7.21
CA PRO A 75 -7.41 9.01 -8.52
C PRO A 75 -6.17 9.81 -8.93
N ASP A 76 -5.33 9.22 -9.79
CA ASP A 76 -4.12 9.82 -10.36
C ASP A 76 -3.05 10.24 -9.33
N GLN A 77 -3.17 9.77 -8.09
CA GLN A 77 -2.22 9.98 -7.01
C GLN A 77 -1.55 8.66 -6.63
N PRO A 78 -0.29 8.67 -6.15
CA PRO A 78 0.38 7.46 -5.71
C PRO A 78 -0.46 6.68 -4.70
N CYS A 79 -0.66 5.39 -4.95
CA CYS A 79 -1.40 4.50 -4.07
C CYS A 79 -0.59 3.26 -3.71
N HIS A 80 -0.78 2.74 -2.49
CA HIS A 80 -0.17 1.47 -2.09
C HIS A 80 -0.84 0.27 -2.76
N ALA A 81 -2.07 0.44 -3.28
CA ALA A 81 -2.77 -0.58 -4.05
C ALA A 81 -1.99 -0.96 -5.31
N ASP A 82 -1.30 0.00 -5.95
CA ASP A 82 -0.49 -0.25 -7.15
C ASP A 82 0.71 -1.15 -6.81
N ILE A 83 1.34 -0.92 -5.66
CA ILE A 83 2.43 -1.76 -5.14
C ILE A 83 1.92 -3.16 -4.83
N LEU A 84 0.75 -3.28 -4.18
CA LEU A 84 0.14 -4.59 -3.91
C LEU A 84 -0.18 -5.34 -5.21
N LEU A 85 -0.72 -4.67 -6.23
CA LEU A 85 -0.98 -5.25 -7.54
C LEU A 85 0.29 -5.76 -8.20
N GLU A 86 1.35 -4.95 -8.20
CA GLU A 86 2.64 -5.34 -8.75
C GLU A 86 3.18 -6.60 -8.05
N PHE A 87 3.29 -6.56 -6.72
CA PHE A 87 3.86 -7.67 -5.95
C PHE A 87 3.01 -8.94 -5.98
N ALA A 88 1.69 -8.82 -6.04
CA ALA A 88 0.79 -9.97 -6.12
C ALA A 88 0.87 -10.70 -7.47
N ASN A 89 1.26 -9.98 -8.54
CA ASN A 89 1.28 -10.52 -9.90
C ASN A 89 2.69 -10.87 -10.42
N ARG A 90 3.77 -10.48 -9.74
CA ARG A 90 5.14 -10.94 -10.06
C ARG A 90 5.22 -12.48 -10.09
N GLU A 91 5.98 -13.04 -11.02
CA GLU A 91 6.26 -14.47 -11.01
C GLU A 91 7.08 -14.83 -9.76
N PRO A 92 6.82 -16.00 -9.13
CA PRO A 92 7.74 -16.52 -8.14
C PRO A 92 9.12 -16.69 -8.79
N ALA A 93 10.17 -16.21 -8.11
CA ALA A 93 11.54 -16.56 -8.49
C ALA A 93 11.80 -18.05 -8.29
#